data_AF-A0A022KY21-F1
#
_entry.id   AF-A0A022KY21-F1
#
_cell.length_a   1.000
_cell.length_b   1.000
_cell.length_c   1.000
_cell.angle_alpha   90.00
_cell.angle_beta   90.00
_cell.angle_gamma   90.00
#
_symmetry.space_group_name_H-M   'P 1'
#
loop_
_entity.id
_entity.type
_entity.pdbx_description
1 polymer ?
#
loop_
_entity_poly.entity_id
_entity_poly.type
_entity_poly.pdbx_seq_one_letter_code
_entity_poly.pdbx_strand_id
1 'polypeptide(L)'
;MSTPAQRVHDATLALLNLLEKGEEATTAQAIELRCELAEATAAAGHLEDAFYQADELLKDAQREHGPADPLVARVRQTVAAVEDVARQGE
;
A
#
# COMPACT_ATOMS: atom_id res chain seq x y z
N MET A 1 18.26 9.87 -2.32
CA MET A 1 17.29 8.76 -2.37
C MET A 1 17.05 8.31 -0.94
N SER A 2 15.81 8.31 -0.45
CA SER A 2 15.49 7.74 0.86
C SER A 2 15.67 6.22 0.84
N THR A 3 16.08 5.63 1.96
CA THR A 3 16.17 4.16 2.07
C THR A 3 14.77 3.53 2.10
N PRO A 4 14.62 2.24 1.76
CA PRO A 4 13.33 1.56 1.89
C PRO A 4 12.74 1.67 3.30
N ALA A 5 13.54 1.49 4.34
CA ALA A 5 13.11 1.64 5.73
C ALA A 5 12.62 3.07 6.05
N GLN A 6 13.29 4.11 5.51
CA GLN A 6 12.84 5.49 5.70
C GLN A 6 11.48 5.71 5.01
N ARG A 7 11.29 5.17 3.80
CA ARG A 7 9.99 5.26 3.10
C ARG A 7 8.86 4.57 3.86
N VAL A 8 9.11 3.39 4.43
CA VAL A 8 8.13 2.71 5.31
C VAL A 8 7.73 3.61 6.47
N HIS A 9 8.73 4.21 7.14
CA HIS A 9 8.49 5.10 8.26
C HIS A 9 7.68 6.34 7.86
N ASP A 10 8.09 7.02 6.79
CA ASP A 10 7.44 8.24 6.31
C ASP A 10 5.98 7.98 5.87
N ALA A 11 5.75 6.91 5.11
CA ALA A 11 4.40 6.51 4.67
C ALA A 11 3.51 6.13 5.86
N THR A 12 4.06 5.42 6.84
CA THR A 12 3.33 5.07 8.08
C THR A 12 2.91 6.34 8.84
N LEU A 13 3.82 7.28 9.05
CA LEU A 13 3.50 8.53 9.75
C LEU A 13 2.47 9.37 8.99
N ALA A 14 2.60 9.46 7.66
CA ALA A 14 1.66 10.18 6.83
C ALA A 14 0.24 9.56 6.91
N LEU A 15 0.15 8.23 6.86
CA LEU A 15 -1.11 7.51 6.97
C LEU A 15 -1.74 7.69 8.36
N LEU A 16 -0.96 7.54 9.44
CA LEU A 16 -1.46 7.74 10.79
C LEU A 16 -2.01 9.16 10.99
N ASN A 17 -1.27 10.18 10.56
CA ASN A 17 -1.69 11.57 10.66
C ASN A 17 -2.97 11.86 9.84
N LEU A 18 -3.19 11.15 8.73
CA LEU A 18 -4.43 11.26 7.95
C LEU A 18 -5.61 10.63 8.69
N LEU A 19 -5.43 9.43 9.23
CA LEU A 19 -6.47 8.73 10.00
C LEU A 19 -6.80 9.46 11.32
N GLU A 20 -5.82 10.09 11.97
CA GLU A 20 -6.02 10.92 13.16
C GLU A 20 -6.90 12.15 12.89
N LYS A 21 -6.93 12.63 11.65
CA LYS A 21 -7.85 13.71 11.23
C LYS A 21 -9.28 13.22 10.97
N GLY A 22 -9.54 11.92 11.12
CA GLY A 22 -10.83 11.29 10.90
C GLY A 22 -11.12 10.96 9.43
N GLU A 23 -10.11 11.00 8.56
CA GLU A 23 -10.28 10.54 7.17
C GLU A 23 -10.39 9.02 7.12
N GLU A 24 -11.25 8.51 6.25
CA GLU A 24 -11.44 7.07 6.07
C GLU A 24 -10.21 6.43 5.42
N ALA A 25 -9.88 5.19 5.80
CA ALA A 25 -8.72 4.46 5.29
C ALA A 25 -8.82 4.04 3.82
N THR A 26 -9.90 4.45 3.15
CA THR A 26 -10.28 4.15 1.77
C THR A 26 -10.44 5.42 0.93
N THR A 27 -10.16 6.61 1.46
CA THR A 27 -10.05 7.81 0.61
C THR A 27 -8.91 7.64 -0.40
N ALA A 28 -8.96 8.38 -1.51
CA ALA A 28 -7.91 8.32 -2.52
C ALA A 28 -6.51 8.58 -1.92
N GLN A 29 -6.39 9.53 -0.99
CA GLN A 29 -5.13 9.84 -0.33
C GLN A 29 -4.68 8.72 0.62
N ALA A 30 -5.60 8.11 1.38
CA ALA A 30 -5.28 6.95 2.21
C ALA A 30 -4.83 5.75 1.38
N ILE A 31 -5.50 5.49 0.25
CA ILE A 31 -5.15 4.40 -0.67
C ILE A 31 -3.74 4.60 -1.22
N GLU A 32 -3.39 5.80 -1.69
CA GLU A 32 -2.02 6.06 -2.19
C GLU A 32 -0.96 5.83 -1.11
N LEU A 33 -1.19 6.30 0.12
CA LEU A 33 -0.26 6.09 1.23
C LEU A 33 -0.13 4.61 1.61
N ARG A 34 -1.23 3.85 1.58
CA ARG A 34 -1.20 2.40 1.82
C ARG A 34 -0.49 1.65 0.69
N CYS A 35 -0.63 2.09 -0.55
CA CYS A 35 0.12 1.55 -1.69
C CYS A 35 1.62 1.80 -1.53
N GLU A 36 2.02 3.03 -1.21
CA GLU A 36 3.42 3.39 -0.98
C GLU A 36 4.02 2.59 0.18
N LEU A 37 3.26 2.42 1.27
CA LEU A 37 3.68 1.61 2.41
C LEU A 37 3.94 0.15 2.01
N ALA A 38 3.05 -0.47 1.23
CA ALA A 38 3.22 -1.86 0.77
C ALA A 38 4.46 -2.00 -0.14
N GLU A 39 4.63 -1.10 -1.10
CA GLU A 39 5.78 -1.11 -2.02
C GLU A 39 7.12 -0.88 -1.26
N ALA A 40 7.13 0.04 -0.30
CA ALA A 40 8.31 0.31 0.53
C ALA A 40 8.63 -0.86 1.47
N THR A 41 7.61 -1.52 2.03
CA THR A 41 7.75 -2.69 2.90
C THR A 41 8.34 -3.87 2.11
N ALA A 42 7.87 -4.10 0.88
CA ALA A 42 8.45 -5.09 -0.02
C ALA A 42 9.91 -4.78 -0.35
N ALA A 43 10.21 -3.53 -0.70
CA ALA A 43 11.57 -3.09 -1.00
C ALA A 43 12.52 -3.15 0.21
N ALA A 44 11.99 -3.16 1.44
CA ALA A 44 12.75 -3.38 2.66
C ALA A 44 13.02 -4.87 2.95
N GLY A 45 12.47 -5.78 2.15
CA GLY A 45 12.61 -7.23 2.30
C GLY A 45 11.55 -7.87 3.20
N HIS A 46 10.55 -7.11 3.66
CA HIS A 46 9.49 -7.62 4.53
C HIS A 46 8.30 -8.10 3.66
N LEU A 47 8.53 -9.13 2.86
CA LEU A 47 7.58 -9.54 1.82
C LEU A 47 6.23 -10.02 2.37
N GLU A 48 6.22 -10.79 3.47
CA GLU A 48 4.98 -11.29 4.09
C GLU A 48 4.06 -10.13 4.52
N ASP A 49 4.62 -9.11 5.18
CA ASP A 49 3.89 -7.92 5.58
C ASP A 49 3.39 -7.13 4.36
N ALA A 50 4.22 -6.97 3.32
CA ALA A 50 3.85 -6.26 2.11
C ALA A 50 2.68 -6.93 1.37
N PHE A 51 2.70 -8.28 1.29
CA PHE A 51 1.60 -9.05 0.72
C PHE A 51 0.31 -8.86 1.52
N TYR A 52 0.39 -8.97 2.84
CA TYR A 52 -0.78 -8.76 3.70
C TYR A 52 -1.35 -7.34 3.53
N GLN A 53 -0.49 -6.32 3.52
CA GLN A 53 -0.89 -4.92 3.34
C GLN A 53 -1.58 -4.69 1.98
N ALA A 54 -1.03 -5.22 0.90
CA ALA A 54 -1.56 -5.05 -0.45
C ALA A 54 -2.89 -5.81 -0.66
N ASP A 55 -3.02 -7.01 -0.11
CA ASP A 55 -4.23 -7.83 -0.19
C ASP A 55 -5.40 -7.21 0.61
N GLU A 56 -5.15 -6.77 1.85
CA GLU A 56 -6.17 -6.10 2.67
C GLU A 56 -6.60 -4.76 2.03
N LEU A 57 -5.64 -3.99 1.48
CA LEU A 57 -5.97 -2.78 0.75
C LEU A 57 -6.85 -3.07 -0.48
N LEU A 58 -6.58 -4.15 -1.22
CA LEU A 58 -7.39 -4.52 -2.38
C LEU A 58 -8.82 -4.88 -1.98
N LYS A 59 -8.99 -5.64 -0.90
CA LYS A 59 -10.32 -5.99 -0.36
C LYS A 59 -11.09 -4.74 0.07
N ASP A 60 -10.45 -3.86 0.84
CA ASP A 60 -11.07 -2.61 1.30
C ASP A 60 -11.47 -1.73 0.11
N ALA A 61 -10.56 -1.48 -0.83
CA ALA A 61 -10.83 -0.63 -1.98
C ALA A 61 -11.94 -1.19 -2.88
N GLN A 62 -12.00 -2.51 -3.07
CA GLN A 62 -13.07 -3.17 -3.82
C GLN A 62 -14.42 -3.08 -3.13
N ARG A 63 -14.46 -3.20 -1.80
CA ARG A 63 -15.70 -3.09 -1.03
C ARG A 63 -16.29 -1.68 -1.12
N GLU A 64 -15.46 -0.66 -1.00
CA GLU A 64 -15.92 0.72 -0.94
C GLU A 64 -16.20 1.33 -2.34
N HIS A 65 -15.29 1.13 -3.29
CA HIS A 65 -15.34 1.82 -4.59
C HIS A 65 -15.84 0.93 -5.74
N GLY A 66 -15.81 -0.39 -5.54
CA GLY A 66 -16.17 -1.37 -6.56
C GLY A 66 -15.00 -1.72 -7.51
N PRO A 67 -15.04 -2.90 -8.13
CA PRO A 67 -13.87 -3.52 -8.78
C PRO A 67 -13.40 -2.86 -10.10
N ALA A 68 -14.17 -1.91 -10.63
CA ALA A 68 -13.87 -1.18 -11.86
C ALA A 68 -13.36 0.25 -11.60
N ASP A 69 -13.26 0.67 -10.34
CA ASP A 69 -12.82 2.01 -9.97
C ASP A 69 -11.32 2.21 -10.28
N PRO A 70 -10.90 3.40 -10.77
CA PRO A 70 -9.49 3.72 -10.99
C PRO A 70 -8.59 3.53 -9.76
N LEU A 71 -9.10 3.77 -8.54
CA LEU A 71 -8.36 3.54 -7.30
C LEU A 71 -8.07 2.05 -7.11
N VAL A 72 -9.04 1.19 -7.40
CA VAL A 72 -8.84 -0.27 -7.34
C VAL A 72 -7.83 -0.73 -8.40
N ALA A 73 -7.80 -0.11 -9.58
CA ALA A 73 -6.79 -0.40 -10.59
C ALA A 73 -5.37 -0.05 -10.11
N ARG A 74 -5.20 1.07 -9.40
CA ARG A 74 -3.91 1.44 -8.80
C ARG A 74 -3.48 0.45 -7.72
N VAL A 75 -4.39 0.01 -6.85
CA VAL A 75 -4.08 -1.01 -5.83
C VAL A 75 -3.63 -2.33 -6.48
N ARG A 76 -4.28 -2.77 -7.57
CA ARG A 76 -3.84 -3.96 -8.32
C ARG A 76 -2.42 -3.83 -8.87
N GLN A 77 -2.03 -2.64 -9.32
CA GLN A 77 -0.65 -2.40 -9.75
C GLN A 77 0.33 -2.55 -8.57
N THR A 78 -0.05 -2.10 -7.37
CA THR A 78 0.76 -2.29 -6.17
C THR A 78 0.88 -3.76 -5.79
N VAL A 79 -0.21 -4.55 -5.85
CA VAL A 79 -0.15 -6.01 -5.64
C VAL A 79 0.85 -6.65 -6.60
N ALA A 80 0.75 -6.33 -7.89
CA ALA A 80 1.68 -6.85 -8.90
C ALA A 80 3.14 -6.40 -8.66
N ALA A 81 3.35 -5.19 -8.15
CA ALA A 81 4.68 -4.69 -7.81
C ALA A 81 5.28 -5.46 -6.62
N VAL A 82 4.49 -5.73 -5.58
CA VAL A 82 4.93 -6.55 -4.42
C VAL A 82 5.26 -7.97 -4.86
N GLU A 83 4.42 -8.59 -5.70
CA GLU A 83 4.68 -9.91 -6.29
C GLU A 83 5.96 -9.94 -7.13
N ASP A 84 6.26 -8.88 -7.87
CA ASP A 84 7.47 -8.81 -8.69
C ASP A 84 8.73 -8.72 -7.84
N VAL A 85 8.73 -7.91 -6.78
CA VAL A 85 9.85 -7.83 -5.83
C VAL A 85 10.10 -9.20 -5.19
N ALA A 86 9.04 -9.92 -4.81
CA ALA A 86 9.18 -11.26 -4.24
C ALA A 86 9.84 -12.24 -5.22
N ARG A 87 9.45 -12.20 -6.50
CA ARG A 87 10.03 -13.04 -7.55
C ARG A 87 11.49 -12.73 -7.85
N GLN A 88 11.91 -11.47 -7.69
CA GLN A 88 13.30 -11.05 -7.91
C GLN A 88 14.23 -11.39 -6.73
N GLY A 89 13.66 -11.70 -5.56
CA GLY A 89 14.40 -12.07 -4.34
C GLY A 89 14.70 -13.55 -4.18
N GLU A 90 14.19 -14.41 -5.08
CA GLU A 90 14.50 -15.86 -5.16
C GLU A 90 15.73 -16.15 -6.01
#